data_AF-W1S633-F1
#
_entry.id   AF-W1S633-F1
#
_cell.length_a   1.000
_cell.length_b   1.000
_cell.length_c   1.000
_cell.angle_alpha   90.00
_cell.angle_beta   90.00
_cell.angle_gamma   90.00
#
_symmetry.space_group_name_H-M   'P 1'
#
loop_
_entity.id
_entity.type
_entity.pdbx_description
1 polymer ?
#
loop_
_entity_poly.entity_id
_entity_poly.type
_entity_poly.pdbx_seq_one_letter_code
_entity_poly.pdbx_strand_id
1 'polypeptide(L)'
;MNMDRVKPRTIAVMIGLPHLSDSKLLDRARQLQQPVLISANALSRWSRRRGWREWTGWTTGPLANAAGLHSLCLDSAGFSAMTTYGGYPWTVGDYVRLAAAYPFRWWAALDYCVEHEVAGDRDEILDRISRTIRANIECRLRGEDQDILDSFMPVIQGRLPADYERCADALSGTIERAGLVGVGSMCRRSIHGPEGLMAVVDHLDRVLPRRIRLHLFGVKGEALPYLAAFRHRIASIDSQAYGVAARTAARRDGCVKTDAIVADHMEHWVHAQHARLRQPQRQLPVQIPPIAPAQPDDPWEAAIAEAREQMRELIECGDLDHDETTAPWIEQWAADIYRERMTG
;
A
#
# COMPACT_ATOMS: atom_id res chain seq x y z
N MET A 1 -10.35 -41.40 -11.31
CA MET A 1 -9.81 -40.05 -11.58
C MET A 1 -10.03 -39.24 -10.31
N ASN A 2 -9.01 -39.13 -9.46
CA ASN A 2 -9.11 -38.41 -8.20
C ASN A 2 -9.29 -36.92 -8.52
N MET A 3 -10.49 -36.40 -8.28
CA MET A 3 -10.68 -34.97 -8.12
C MET A 3 -9.93 -34.60 -6.85
N ASP A 4 -8.68 -34.14 -7.00
CA ASP A 4 -7.98 -33.45 -5.94
C ASP A 4 -8.93 -32.37 -5.41
N ARG A 5 -9.45 -32.59 -4.20
CA ARG A 5 -10.22 -31.58 -3.47
C ARG A 5 -9.30 -30.39 -3.31
N VAL A 6 -9.42 -29.42 -4.22
CA VAL A 6 -8.75 -28.12 -4.12
C VAL A 6 -9.13 -27.57 -2.74
N LYS A 7 -8.17 -27.55 -1.82
CA LYS A 7 -8.40 -26.97 -0.50
C LYS A 7 -8.95 -25.56 -0.72
N PRO A 8 -10.07 -25.19 -0.07
CA PRO A 8 -10.64 -23.86 -0.25
C PRO A 8 -9.58 -22.82 0.09
N ARG A 9 -9.28 -21.93 -0.86
CA ARG A 9 -8.33 -20.84 -0.65
C ARG A 9 -8.84 -19.97 0.51
N THR A 10 -8.02 -19.81 1.54
CA THR A 10 -8.28 -18.93 2.68
C THR A 10 -7.54 -17.61 2.52
N ILE A 11 -8.05 -16.57 3.17
CA ILE A 11 -7.36 -15.27 3.29
C ILE A 11 -6.31 -15.42 4.40
N ALA A 12 -5.04 -15.18 4.09
CA ALA A 12 -3.99 -15.18 5.10
C ALA A 12 -4.03 -13.88 5.92
N VAL A 13 -3.96 -14.01 7.25
CA VAL A 13 -3.86 -12.88 8.18
C VAL A 13 -2.38 -12.67 8.47
N MET A 14 -1.82 -11.58 7.98
CA MET A 14 -0.40 -11.24 8.14
C MET A 14 -0.19 -10.34 9.35
N ILE A 15 0.92 -10.55 10.05
CA ILE A 15 1.31 -9.76 11.21
C ILE A 15 2.27 -8.66 10.75
N GLY A 16 1.91 -7.38 10.94
CA GLY A 16 2.81 -6.26 10.70
C GLY A 16 3.73 -5.99 11.89
N LEU A 17 4.98 -6.45 11.86
CA LEU A 17 5.93 -6.19 12.96
C LEU A 17 6.53 -4.78 12.87
N PRO A 18 6.66 -4.05 14.00
CA PRO A 18 7.26 -2.71 14.01
C PRO A 18 8.79 -2.72 13.92
N HIS A 19 9.43 -3.85 14.20
CA HIS A 19 10.88 -4.07 14.10
C HIS A 19 11.19 -5.58 14.14
N LEU A 20 12.43 -5.93 13.82
CA LEU A 20 12.97 -7.31 13.93
C LEU A 20 13.99 -7.46 15.06
N SER A 21 13.97 -6.58 16.07
CA SER A 21 14.79 -6.76 17.27
C SER A 21 14.51 -8.11 17.93
N ASP A 22 15.55 -8.79 18.41
CA ASP A 22 15.42 -10.05 19.14
C ASP A 22 14.71 -9.81 20.47
N SER A 23 13.43 -10.19 20.54
CA SER A 23 12.54 -9.80 21.63
C SER A 23 11.35 -10.74 21.79
N LYS A 24 10.61 -10.58 22.90
CA LYS A 24 9.38 -11.34 23.17
C LYS A 24 8.31 -11.16 22.09
N LEU A 25 8.30 -10.02 21.41
CA LEU A 25 7.39 -9.78 20.30
C LEU A 25 7.75 -10.67 19.10
N LEU A 26 9.04 -10.74 18.76
CA LEU A 26 9.53 -11.58 17.68
C LEU A 26 9.37 -13.07 18.01
N ASP A 27 9.66 -13.48 19.24
CA ASP A 27 9.44 -14.85 19.71
C ASP A 27 7.97 -15.28 19.58
N ARG A 28 7.02 -14.41 19.96
CA ARG A 28 5.60 -14.70 19.81
C ARG A 28 5.21 -14.80 18.33
N ALA A 29 5.78 -13.96 17.45
CA ALA A 29 5.54 -14.06 16.01
C ALA A 29 6.03 -15.41 15.44
N ARG A 30 7.19 -15.90 15.89
CA ARG A 30 7.69 -17.25 15.56
C ARG A 30 6.72 -18.34 16.05
N GLN A 31 6.16 -18.21 17.25
CA GLN A 31 5.22 -19.22 17.79
C GLN A 31 3.89 -19.25 17.02
N LEU A 32 3.36 -18.08 16.64
CA LEU A 32 2.06 -17.97 15.95
C LEU A 32 2.09 -18.49 14.50
N GLN A 33 3.28 -18.61 13.90
CA GLN A 33 3.48 -19.14 12.54
C GLN A 33 2.56 -18.49 11.49
N GLN A 34 2.27 -17.20 11.65
CA GLN A 34 1.60 -16.40 10.62
C GLN A 34 2.65 -15.76 9.71
N PRO A 35 2.34 -15.49 8.42
CA PRO A 35 3.19 -14.66 7.58
C PRO A 35 3.38 -13.29 8.22
N VAL A 36 4.60 -12.76 8.14
CA VAL A 36 4.98 -11.48 8.72
C VAL A 36 5.27 -10.47 7.62
N LEU A 37 4.91 -9.22 7.89
CA LEU A 37 5.24 -8.04 7.11
C LEU A 37 6.06 -7.08 7.99
N ILE A 38 7.08 -6.44 7.42
CA ILE A 38 7.72 -5.26 8.01
C ILE A 38 7.68 -4.10 7.04
N SER A 39 7.61 -2.88 7.57
CA SER A 39 7.79 -1.68 6.77
C SER A 39 9.28 -1.40 6.57
N ALA A 40 9.70 -0.99 5.37
CA ALA A 40 11.08 -0.58 5.10
C ALA A 40 11.58 0.47 6.11
N ASN A 41 10.70 1.37 6.56
CA ASN A 41 11.07 2.40 7.54
C ASN A 41 11.56 1.83 8.89
N ALA A 42 11.20 0.59 9.24
CA ALA A 42 11.71 -0.10 10.42
C ALA A 42 13.23 -0.40 10.34
N LEU A 43 13.80 -0.33 9.14
CA LEU A 43 15.23 -0.57 8.87
C LEU A 43 15.97 0.74 8.53
N SER A 44 15.33 1.91 8.63
CA SER A 44 15.95 3.20 8.35
C SER A 44 16.99 3.59 9.41
N ARG A 45 18.15 4.07 8.98
CA ARG A 45 19.12 4.78 9.84
C ARG A 45 18.94 6.29 9.67
N TRP A 46 19.09 6.99 10.79
CA TRP A 46 18.89 8.43 10.88
C TRP A 46 20.06 9.10 11.61
N SER A 47 20.49 10.24 11.11
CA SER A 47 21.49 11.11 11.76
C SER A 47 20.83 12.42 12.20
N ARG A 48 21.38 13.03 13.26
CA ARG A 48 21.03 14.39 13.72
C ARG A 48 22.24 15.33 13.77
N ARG A 49 23.37 14.92 13.20
CA ARG A 49 24.65 15.66 13.32
C ARG A 49 24.59 17.09 12.78
N ARG A 50 23.71 17.35 11.81
CA ARG A 50 23.53 18.67 11.20
C ARG A 50 22.46 19.53 11.87
N GLY A 51 21.87 19.07 12.98
CA GLY A 51 20.81 19.77 13.70
C GLY A 51 19.39 19.43 13.22
N TRP A 52 19.25 18.79 12.05
CA TRP A 52 18.00 18.20 11.57
C TRP A 52 18.13 16.69 11.37
N ARG A 53 16.99 15.98 11.29
CA ARG A 53 16.94 14.54 11.08
C ARG A 53 17.16 14.24 9.59
N GLU A 54 18.21 13.49 9.28
CA GLU A 54 18.62 13.13 7.92
C GLU A 54 18.67 11.60 7.78
N TRP A 55 18.11 11.06 6.71
CA TRP A 55 18.18 9.62 6.41
C TRP A 55 19.59 9.28 5.91
N THR A 56 20.18 8.19 6.40
CA THR A 56 21.58 7.83 6.11
C THR A 56 21.76 6.40 5.61
N GLY A 57 20.70 5.80 5.07
CA GLY A 57 20.72 4.43 4.57
C GLY A 57 19.99 3.43 5.45
N TRP A 58 20.02 2.18 5.03
CA TRP A 58 19.39 1.07 5.73
C TRP A 58 20.31 0.42 6.77
N THR A 59 19.72 -0.28 7.74
CA THR A 59 20.39 -1.28 8.56
C THR A 59 19.78 -2.65 8.28
N THR A 60 20.58 -3.59 7.79
CA THR A 60 20.13 -4.94 7.42
C THR A 60 20.38 -5.98 8.52
N GLY A 61 21.19 -5.65 9.53
CA GLY A 61 21.50 -6.55 10.66
C GLY A 61 20.27 -7.20 11.30
N PRO A 62 19.17 -6.47 11.57
CA PRO A 62 17.95 -7.06 12.14
C PRO A 62 17.30 -8.15 11.28
N LEU A 63 17.56 -8.21 9.97
CA LEU A 63 17.01 -9.25 9.08
C LEU A 63 17.51 -10.66 9.46
N ALA A 64 18.69 -10.76 10.09
CA ALA A 64 19.20 -12.04 10.61
C ALA A 64 18.27 -12.68 11.65
N ASN A 65 17.48 -11.87 12.36
CA ASN A 65 16.55 -12.36 13.36
C ASN A 65 15.27 -12.95 12.75
N ALA A 66 15.05 -12.82 11.44
CA ALA A 66 13.87 -13.36 10.77
C ALA A 66 13.83 -14.90 10.72
N ALA A 67 14.92 -15.58 11.08
CA ALA A 67 14.97 -17.02 11.21
C ALA A 67 13.86 -17.55 12.15
N GLY A 68 13.18 -18.61 11.71
CA GLY A 68 12.07 -19.24 12.42
C GLY A 68 10.70 -18.57 12.22
N LEU A 69 10.62 -17.42 11.55
CA LEU A 69 9.34 -16.87 11.09
C LEU A 69 8.78 -17.72 9.95
N HIS A 70 7.45 -17.75 9.81
CA HIS A 70 6.79 -18.46 8.72
C HIS A 70 7.22 -17.93 7.34
N SER A 71 7.23 -16.61 7.18
CA SER A 71 7.77 -15.90 6.03
C SER A 71 7.87 -14.41 6.37
N LEU A 72 8.79 -13.69 5.72
CA LEU A 72 8.90 -12.24 5.86
C LEU A 72 8.59 -11.56 4.52
N CYS A 73 7.78 -10.51 4.56
CA CYS A 73 7.44 -9.67 3.41
C CYS A 73 7.86 -8.23 3.71
N LEU A 74 8.08 -7.43 2.65
CA LEU A 74 8.54 -6.05 2.77
C LEU A 74 7.49 -5.07 2.23
N ASP A 75 6.98 -4.21 3.12
CA ASP A 75 6.17 -3.04 2.78
C ASP A 75 7.09 -1.84 2.45
N SER A 76 6.65 -1.01 1.50
CA SER A 76 7.40 0.11 0.93
C SER A 76 7.57 1.29 1.90
N ALA A 77 6.74 1.31 2.95
CA ALA A 77 6.58 2.43 3.89
C ALA A 77 5.93 3.69 3.30
N GLY A 78 5.24 3.61 2.16
CA GLY A 78 4.61 4.77 1.49
C GLY A 78 3.83 5.67 2.43
N PHE A 79 2.89 5.11 3.20
CA PHE A 79 2.11 5.89 4.18
C PHE A 79 2.98 6.58 5.24
N SER A 80 3.97 5.87 5.80
CA SER A 80 4.85 6.45 6.82
C SER A 80 5.74 7.54 6.24
N ALA A 81 6.19 7.38 5.00
CA ALA A 81 7.02 8.34 4.31
C ALA A 81 6.28 9.65 4.07
N MET A 82 5.06 9.57 3.51
CA MET A 82 4.23 10.75 3.24
C MET A 82 3.87 11.50 4.52
N THR A 83 3.43 10.78 5.56
CA THR A 83 2.95 11.42 6.80
C THR A 83 4.06 11.92 7.72
N THR A 84 5.26 11.33 7.66
CA THR A 84 6.37 11.71 8.56
C THR A 84 7.38 12.64 7.91
N TYR A 85 7.58 12.50 6.60
CA TYR A 85 8.67 13.17 5.87
C TYR A 85 8.18 14.02 4.69
N GLY A 86 6.89 13.93 4.32
CA GLY A 86 6.32 14.61 3.14
C GLY A 86 6.65 13.92 1.80
N GLY A 87 7.40 12.82 1.83
CA GLY A 87 7.88 12.11 0.65
C GLY A 87 8.86 11.00 1.05
N TYR A 88 9.38 10.25 0.07
CA TYR A 88 10.39 9.24 0.35
C TYR A 88 11.74 9.91 0.64
N PRO A 89 12.39 9.62 1.78
CA PRO A 89 13.72 10.14 2.07
C PRO A 89 14.83 9.26 1.46
N TRP A 90 14.48 8.29 0.63
CA TRP A 90 15.36 7.35 -0.06
C TRP A 90 14.92 7.22 -1.53
N THR A 91 15.87 6.85 -2.39
CA THR A 91 15.59 6.62 -3.82
C THR A 91 14.96 5.24 -4.06
N VAL A 92 14.40 5.01 -5.26
CA VAL A 92 13.97 3.67 -5.69
C VAL A 92 15.14 2.68 -5.65
N GLY A 93 16.33 3.11 -6.10
CA GLY A 93 17.54 2.28 -6.06
C GLY A 93 17.96 1.88 -4.65
N ASP A 94 17.86 2.81 -3.68
CA ASP A 94 18.09 2.48 -2.27
C ASP A 94 17.09 1.46 -1.75
N TYR A 95 15.81 1.62 -2.08
CA TYR A 95 14.76 0.71 -1.64
C TYR A 95 14.91 -0.69 -2.24
N VAL A 96 15.19 -0.79 -3.54
CA VAL A 96 15.37 -2.09 -4.21
C VAL A 96 16.63 -2.80 -3.71
N ARG A 97 17.71 -2.08 -3.38
CA ARG A 97 18.87 -2.67 -2.68
C ARG A 97 18.49 -3.28 -1.33
N LEU A 98 17.55 -2.67 -0.59
CA LEU A 98 17.03 -3.27 0.63
C LEU A 98 16.22 -4.53 0.33
N ALA A 99 15.35 -4.50 -0.69
CA ALA A 99 14.57 -5.65 -1.12
C ALA A 99 15.47 -6.83 -1.54
N ALA A 100 16.60 -6.56 -2.19
CA ALA A 100 17.59 -7.57 -2.57
C ALA A 100 18.41 -8.12 -1.40
N ALA A 101 18.42 -7.45 -0.24
CA ALA A 101 19.25 -7.83 0.90
C ALA A 101 18.71 -9.05 1.69
N TYR A 102 17.52 -9.53 1.37
CA TYR A 102 16.90 -10.68 2.04
C TYR A 102 15.90 -11.37 1.09
N PRO A 103 15.73 -12.70 1.16
CA PRO A 103 14.75 -13.43 0.36
C PRO A 103 13.33 -13.21 0.90
N PHE A 104 12.79 -12.01 0.71
CA PHE A 104 11.41 -11.72 1.08
C PHE A 104 10.46 -12.59 0.25
N ARG A 105 9.39 -13.08 0.89
CA ARG A 105 8.32 -13.81 0.18
C ARG A 105 7.69 -12.95 -0.91
N TRP A 106 7.53 -11.67 -0.61
CA TRP A 106 7.31 -10.62 -1.59
C TRP A 106 7.80 -9.28 -1.06
N TRP A 107 8.12 -8.36 -1.96
CA TRP A 107 8.40 -6.97 -1.66
C TRP A 107 7.48 -6.07 -2.49
N ALA A 108 6.86 -5.10 -1.83
CA ALA A 108 5.90 -4.20 -2.46
C ALA A 108 6.63 -3.12 -3.27
N ALA A 109 6.07 -2.71 -4.41
CA ALA A 109 6.50 -1.48 -5.06
C ALA A 109 6.33 -0.26 -4.14
N LEU A 110 7.14 0.77 -4.37
CA LEU A 110 6.89 2.11 -3.81
C LEU A 110 5.57 2.65 -4.35
N ASP A 111 4.85 3.38 -3.50
CA ASP A 111 3.49 3.84 -3.77
C ASP A 111 3.20 5.17 -3.07
N TYR A 112 2.31 5.96 -3.67
CA TYR A 112 1.92 7.27 -3.16
C TYR A 112 0.48 7.18 -2.65
N CYS A 113 0.37 7.06 -1.32
CA CYS A 113 -0.90 6.80 -0.66
C CYS A 113 -1.86 8.00 -0.75
N VAL A 114 -3.16 7.71 -0.88
CA VAL A 114 -4.23 8.70 -1.15
C VAL A 114 -5.25 8.82 -0.02
N GLU A 115 -4.89 8.45 1.20
CA GLU A 115 -5.68 8.68 2.41
C GLU A 115 -6.06 10.17 2.53
N HIS A 116 -7.23 10.45 3.12
CA HIS A 116 -7.76 11.82 3.27
C HIS A 116 -6.81 12.79 4.00
N GLU A 117 -5.94 12.29 4.89
CA GLU A 117 -4.96 13.13 5.59
C GLU A 117 -3.72 13.46 4.75
N VAL A 118 -3.54 12.73 3.64
CA VAL A 118 -2.39 12.85 2.75
C VAL A 118 -2.80 13.51 1.44
N ALA A 119 -3.95 13.16 0.88
CA ALA A 119 -4.49 13.73 -0.35
C ALA A 119 -5.79 14.49 -0.08
N GLY A 120 -5.75 15.82 -0.19
CA GLY A 120 -6.88 16.69 0.19
C GLY A 120 -8.00 16.74 -0.85
N ASP A 121 -7.64 16.67 -2.13
CA ASP A 121 -8.55 16.90 -3.25
C ASP A 121 -8.38 15.87 -4.38
N ARG A 122 -9.19 16.00 -5.44
CA ARG A 122 -9.22 15.08 -6.56
C ARG A 122 -7.93 15.08 -7.38
N ASP A 123 -7.33 16.25 -7.58
CA ASP A 123 -6.12 16.39 -8.38
C ASP A 123 -4.92 15.78 -7.66
N GLU A 124 -4.81 15.95 -6.36
CA GLU A 124 -3.75 15.33 -5.56
C GLU A 124 -3.87 13.79 -5.57
N ILE A 125 -5.10 13.25 -5.57
CA ILE A 125 -5.32 11.80 -5.72
C ILE A 125 -4.79 11.33 -7.09
N LEU A 126 -5.11 12.04 -8.17
CA LEU A 126 -4.69 11.68 -9.52
C LEU A 126 -3.17 11.79 -9.71
N ASP A 127 -2.55 12.83 -9.16
CA ASP A 127 -1.09 13.00 -9.16
C ASP A 127 -0.40 11.83 -8.45
N ARG A 128 -0.90 11.45 -7.27
CA ARG A 128 -0.36 10.31 -6.50
C ARG A 128 -0.57 8.97 -7.20
N ILE A 129 -1.67 8.77 -7.92
CA ILE A 129 -1.87 7.57 -8.75
C ILE A 129 -0.80 7.51 -9.86
N SER A 130 -0.54 8.64 -10.52
CA SER A 130 0.45 8.78 -11.60
C SER A 130 1.87 8.48 -11.08
N ARG A 131 2.23 9.07 -9.93
CA ARG A 131 3.50 8.78 -9.24
C ARG A 131 3.61 7.32 -8.80
N THR A 132 2.50 6.70 -8.38
CA THR A 132 2.46 5.26 -8.05
C THR A 132 2.73 4.40 -9.27
N ILE A 133 2.12 4.72 -10.42
CA ILE A 133 2.36 4.01 -11.69
C ILE A 133 3.84 4.09 -12.05
N ARG A 134 4.42 5.30 -12.03
CA ARG A 134 5.83 5.49 -12.33
C ARG A 134 6.76 4.76 -11.37
N ALA A 135 6.51 4.87 -10.06
CA ALA A 135 7.30 4.19 -9.04
C ALA A 135 7.23 2.66 -9.15
N ASN A 136 6.08 2.09 -9.56
CA ASN A 136 5.95 0.67 -9.86
C ASN A 136 6.81 0.26 -11.05
N ILE A 137 6.79 1.04 -12.14
CA ILE A 137 7.61 0.79 -13.33
C ILE A 137 9.08 0.82 -12.97
N GLU A 138 9.54 1.84 -12.23
CA GLU A 138 10.94 1.92 -11.84
C GLU A 138 11.34 0.81 -10.87
N CYS A 139 10.52 0.51 -9.86
CA CYS A 139 10.77 -0.62 -8.96
C CYS A 139 10.92 -1.92 -9.75
N ARG A 140 10.05 -2.19 -10.73
CA ARG A 140 10.14 -3.36 -11.59
C ARG A 140 11.46 -3.40 -12.36
N LEU A 141 11.83 -2.31 -13.04
CA LEU A 141 13.08 -2.26 -13.81
C LEU A 141 14.30 -2.49 -12.92
N ARG A 142 14.37 -1.82 -11.76
CA ARG A 142 15.47 -2.01 -10.80
C ARG A 142 15.47 -3.41 -10.18
N GLY A 143 14.29 -3.99 -9.97
CA GLY A 143 14.14 -5.37 -9.48
C GLY A 143 14.61 -6.40 -10.50
N GLU A 144 14.45 -6.11 -11.79
CA GLU A 144 15.00 -6.90 -12.90
C GLU A 144 16.53 -6.84 -12.90
N ASP A 145 17.09 -5.64 -12.77
CA ASP A 145 18.55 -5.44 -12.67
C ASP A 145 19.17 -6.16 -11.46
N GLN A 146 18.39 -6.43 -10.41
CA GLN A 146 18.82 -7.14 -9.19
C GLN A 146 18.41 -8.62 -9.15
N ASP A 147 17.77 -9.14 -10.21
CA ASP A 147 17.29 -10.53 -10.29
C ASP A 147 16.35 -10.94 -9.13
N ILE A 148 15.45 -10.03 -8.73
CA ILE A 148 14.46 -10.26 -7.65
C ILE A 148 13.01 -10.05 -8.09
N LEU A 149 12.74 -10.12 -9.40
CA LEU A 149 11.38 -9.96 -9.94
C LEU A 149 10.41 -11.06 -9.51
N ASP A 150 10.89 -12.26 -9.22
CA ASP A 150 10.03 -13.40 -8.83
C ASP A 150 9.27 -13.15 -7.52
N SER A 151 9.74 -12.21 -6.70
CA SER A 151 9.09 -11.80 -5.45
C SER A 151 8.55 -10.36 -5.49
N PHE A 152 8.56 -9.72 -6.66
CA PHE A 152 8.03 -8.37 -6.81
C PHE A 152 6.49 -8.36 -6.75
N MET A 153 5.93 -7.46 -5.95
CA MET A 153 4.49 -7.23 -5.86
C MET A 153 4.17 -5.77 -6.25
N PRO A 154 3.54 -5.51 -7.41
CA PRO A 154 3.07 -4.18 -7.74
C PRO A 154 2.01 -3.70 -6.75
N VAL A 155 1.89 -2.38 -6.58
CA VAL A 155 0.89 -1.74 -5.71
C VAL A 155 0.06 -0.77 -6.52
N ILE A 156 -1.27 -0.92 -6.44
CA ILE A 156 -2.23 0.03 -7.03
C ILE A 156 -2.81 0.95 -5.97
N GLN A 157 -3.11 2.18 -6.36
CA GLN A 157 -3.64 3.24 -5.51
C GLN A 157 -4.93 3.84 -6.07
N GLY A 158 -5.74 4.44 -5.18
CA GLY A 158 -6.99 5.07 -5.58
C GLY A 158 -7.91 5.45 -4.41
N ARG A 159 -8.85 6.39 -4.65
CA ARG A 159 -9.92 6.71 -3.69
C ARG A 159 -11.24 6.09 -4.12
N LEU A 160 -11.60 6.20 -5.39
CA LEU A 160 -12.78 5.59 -5.98
C LEU A 160 -12.44 4.25 -6.64
N PRO A 161 -13.41 3.33 -6.84
CA PRO A 161 -13.16 2.09 -7.57
C PRO A 161 -12.51 2.29 -8.96
N ALA A 162 -12.95 3.31 -9.70
CA ALA A 162 -12.39 3.66 -11.01
C ALA A 162 -10.91 4.12 -10.97
N ASP A 163 -10.46 4.66 -9.84
CA ASP A 163 -9.04 5.04 -9.67
C ASP A 163 -8.14 3.82 -9.66
N TYR A 164 -8.57 2.78 -8.95
CA TYR A 164 -7.84 1.53 -8.87
C TYR A 164 -7.84 0.80 -10.23
N GLU A 165 -8.92 0.90 -11.00
CA GLU A 165 -8.98 0.40 -12.38
C GLU A 165 -7.98 1.14 -13.28
N ARG A 166 -7.97 2.48 -13.28
CA ARG A 166 -6.98 3.29 -14.03
C ARG A 166 -5.55 2.86 -13.69
N CYS A 167 -5.25 2.72 -12.40
CA CYS A 167 -3.93 2.30 -11.94
C CYS A 167 -3.59 0.86 -12.37
N ALA A 168 -4.57 -0.06 -12.31
CA ALA A 168 -4.41 -1.44 -12.72
C ALA A 168 -4.22 -1.58 -14.24
N ASP A 169 -4.92 -0.79 -15.05
CA ASP A 169 -4.80 -0.79 -16.50
C ASP A 169 -3.41 -0.34 -16.94
N ALA A 170 -2.93 0.77 -16.37
CA ALA A 170 -1.58 1.29 -16.61
C ALA A 170 -0.48 0.29 -16.22
N LEU A 171 -0.75 -0.57 -15.23
CA LEU A 171 0.19 -1.58 -14.73
C LEU A 171 -0.16 -3.01 -15.17
N SER A 172 -1.06 -3.19 -16.14
CA SER A 172 -1.65 -4.48 -16.49
C SER A 172 -0.60 -5.58 -16.72
N GLY A 173 0.37 -5.34 -17.61
CA GLY A 173 1.45 -6.30 -17.89
C GLY A 173 2.31 -6.65 -16.66
N THR A 174 2.52 -5.70 -15.76
CA THR A 174 3.24 -5.91 -14.49
C THR A 174 2.43 -6.77 -13.52
N ILE A 175 1.14 -6.46 -13.36
CA ILE A 175 0.21 -7.20 -12.50
C ILE A 175 0.03 -8.63 -13.01
N GLU A 176 -0.11 -8.80 -14.32
CA GLU A 176 -0.28 -10.11 -14.94
C GLU A 176 0.91 -11.04 -14.71
N ARG A 177 2.14 -10.50 -14.74
CA ARG A 177 3.37 -11.24 -14.45
C ARG A 177 3.47 -11.61 -12.97
N ALA A 178 3.19 -10.66 -12.07
CA ALA A 178 3.31 -10.89 -10.63
C ALA A 178 2.24 -11.86 -10.09
N GLY A 179 1.02 -11.83 -10.63
CA GLY A 179 -0.11 -12.66 -10.18
C GLY A 179 -0.67 -12.30 -8.79
N LEU A 180 0.02 -11.42 -8.05
CA LEU A 180 -0.38 -10.82 -6.79
C LEU A 180 -0.18 -9.30 -6.89
N VAL A 181 -1.18 -8.52 -6.48
CA VAL A 181 -1.11 -7.06 -6.45
C VAL A 181 -1.49 -6.55 -5.06
N GLY A 182 -0.72 -5.60 -4.55
CA GLY A 182 -1.02 -4.86 -3.34
C GLY A 182 -2.04 -3.76 -3.61
N VAL A 183 -3.01 -3.59 -2.71
CA VAL A 183 -4.04 -2.56 -2.83
C VAL A 183 -3.88 -1.56 -1.69
N GLY A 184 -3.38 -0.38 -2.04
CA GLY A 184 -3.06 0.69 -1.10
C GLY A 184 -4.28 1.45 -0.58
N SER A 185 -4.06 2.31 0.41
CA SER A 185 -5.06 3.20 1.02
C SER A 185 -6.34 2.51 1.52
N MET A 186 -6.17 1.32 2.10
CA MET A 186 -7.26 0.52 2.67
C MET A 186 -7.44 0.72 4.18
N CYS A 187 -6.37 1.06 4.92
CA CYS A 187 -6.35 1.05 6.39
C CYS A 187 -7.40 1.94 7.06
N ARG A 188 -7.54 3.19 6.60
CA ARG A 188 -8.46 4.17 7.20
C ARG A 188 -9.85 4.19 6.58
N ARG A 189 -10.03 3.43 5.51
CA ARG A 189 -11.27 3.39 4.72
C ARG A 189 -12.45 2.86 5.54
N SER A 190 -13.64 3.37 5.23
CA SER A 190 -14.89 2.79 5.70
C SER A 190 -15.11 1.42 5.06
N ILE A 191 -15.77 0.49 5.74
CA ILE A 191 -16.07 -0.83 5.16
C ILE A 191 -17.04 -0.68 3.98
N HIS A 192 -18.04 0.20 4.14
CA HIS A 192 -19.12 0.43 3.19
C HIS A 192 -19.07 1.86 2.62
N GLY A 193 -19.93 2.12 1.63
CA GLY A 193 -19.99 3.39 0.89
C GLY A 193 -19.36 3.29 -0.50
N PRO A 194 -19.53 4.32 -1.34
CA PRO A 194 -18.99 4.35 -2.72
C PRO A 194 -17.46 4.36 -2.74
N GLU A 195 -16.83 4.97 -1.73
CA GLU A 195 -15.39 4.87 -1.46
C GLU A 195 -15.08 3.79 -0.40
N GLY A 196 -16.01 2.88 -0.15
CA GLY A 196 -15.84 1.84 0.86
C GLY A 196 -14.84 0.76 0.41
N LEU A 197 -14.25 0.06 1.36
CA LEU A 197 -13.37 -1.09 1.10
C LEU A 197 -14.08 -2.13 0.24
N MET A 198 -15.35 -2.43 0.55
CA MET A 198 -16.12 -3.40 -0.24
C MET A 198 -16.42 -2.93 -1.65
N ALA A 199 -16.45 -1.62 -1.92
CA ALA A 199 -16.65 -1.09 -3.26
C ALA A 199 -15.45 -1.28 -4.16
N VAL A 200 -14.27 -1.03 -3.61
CA VAL A 200 -13.03 -1.28 -4.32
C VAL A 200 -12.84 -2.77 -4.59
N VAL A 201 -13.05 -3.63 -3.57
CA VAL A 201 -12.85 -5.08 -3.73
C VAL A 201 -13.84 -5.69 -4.72
N ASP A 202 -15.12 -5.32 -4.65
CA ASP A 202 -16.13 -5.80 -5.60
C ASP A 202 -15.81 -5.38 -7.05
N HIS A 203 -15.40 -4.14 -7.23
CA HIS A 203 -15.00 -3.62 -8.55
C HIS A 203 -13.77 -4.36 -9.09
N LEU A 204 -12.70 -4.45 -8.29
CA LEU A 204 -11.47 -5.15 -8.65
C LEU A 204 -11.72 -6.64 -8.94
N ASP A 205 -12.67 -7.28 -8.25
CA ASP A 205 -13.02 -8.67 -8.53
C ASP A 205 -13.60 -8.87 -9.93
N ARG A 206 -14.38 -7.88 -10.41
CA ARG A 206 -15.01 -7.87 -11.73
C ARG A 206 -14.03 -7.53 -12.86
N VAL A 207 -13.14 -6.55 -12.65
CA VAL A 207 -12.27 -6.04 -13.73
C VAL A 207 -10.95 -6.81 -13.86
N LEU A 208 -10.39 -7.33 -12.77
CA LEU A 208 -9.09 -8.03 -12.83
C LEU A 208 -9.23 -9.47 -13.34
N PRO A 209 -8.26 -9.99 -14.12
CA PRO A 209 -8.26 -11.39 -14.53
C PRO A 209 -8.35 -12.35 -13.33
N ARG A 210 -9.14 -13.43 -13.44
CA ARG A 210 -9.48 -14.34 -12.31
C ARG A 210 -8.27 -14.93 -11.57
N ARG A 211 -7.10 -15.02 -12.23
CA ARG A 211 -5.86 -15.56 -11.65
C ARG A 211 -5.18 -14.60 -10.67
N ILE A 212 -5.42 -13.29 -10.81
CA ILE A 212 -4.79 -12.25 -10.00
C ILE A 212 -5.35 -12.27 -8.59
N ARG A 213 -4.49 -12.23 -7.58
CA ARG A 213 -4.91 -12.11 -6.19
C ARG A 213 -4.51 -10.76 -5.58
N LEU A 214 -5.20 -10.39 -4.52
CA LEU A 214 -5.02 -9.11 -3.83
C LEU A 214 -4.37 -9.30 -2.46
N HIS A 215 -3.38 -8.46 -2.14
CA HIS A 215 -3.00 -8.16 -0.77
C HIS A 215 -3.63 -6.82 -0.38
N LEU A 216 -4.43 -6.78 0.68
CA LEU A 216 -5.09 -5.54 1.13
C LEU A 216 -4.36 -4.97 2.34
N PHE A 217 -3.79 -3.77 2.19
CA PHE A 217 -2.92 -3.18 3.20
C PHE A 217 -3.69 -2.61 4.41
N GLY A 218 -3.36 -3.06 5.62
CA GLY A 218 -3.87 -2.49 6.87
C GLY A 218 -5.37 -2.66 7.12
N VAL A 219 -6.03 -3.64 6.49
CA VAL A 219 -7.48 -3.84 6.61
C VAL A 219 -7.92 -4.11 8.04
N LYS A 220 -8.99 -3.41 8.45
CA LYS A 220 -9.64 -3.62 9.76
C LYS A 220 -10.27 -5.00 9.83
N GLY A 221 -10.09 -5.66 10.97
CA GLY A 221 -10.59 -7.01 11.19
C GLY A 221 -12.12 -7.16 11.04
N GLU A 222 -12.87 -6.10 11.33
CA GLU A 222 -14.33 -6.03 11.15
C GLU A 222 -14.77 -6.25 9.70
N ALA A 223 -13.88 -6.04 8.72
CA ALA A 223 -14.16 -6.29 7.30
C ALA A 223 -14.11 -7.78 6.91
N LEU A 224 -13.41 -8.63 7.70
CA LEU A 224 -13.15 -10.03 7.35
C LEU A 224 -14.41 -10.85 7.01
N PRO A 225 -15.54 -10.75 7.74
CA PRO A 225 -16.75 -11.50 7.40
C PRO A 225 -17.37 -11.11 6.05
N TYR A 226 -17.13 -9.88 5.56
CA TYR A 226 -17.57 -9.44 4.24
C TYR A 226 -16.61 -9.89 3.14
N LEU A 227 -15.29 -9.88 3.44
CA LEU A 227 -14.25 -10.32 2.51
C LEU A 227 -14.24 -11.82 2.24
N ALA A 228 -14.88 -12.63 3.09
CA ALA A 228 -15.00 -14.07 2.91
C ALA A 228 -15.62 -14.48 1.55
N ALA A 229 -16.50 -13.64 0.99
CA ALA A 229 -17.07 -13.80 -0.36
C ALA A 229 -15.98 -13.79 -1.46
N PHE A 230 -14.94 -13.00 -1.24
CA PHE A 230 -13.85 -12.73 -2.17
C PHE A 230 -12.60 -13.56 -1.87
N ARG A 231 -12.70 -14.66 -1.11
CA ARG A 231 -11.54 -15.53 -0.76
C ARG A 231 -10.73 -16.06 -1.96
N HIS A 232 -11.37 -16.11 -3.12
CA HIS A 232 -10.74 -16.51 -4.37
C HIS A 232 -9.83 -15.40 -4.94
N ARG A 233 -10.24 -14.14 -4.74
CA ARG A 233 -9.57 -12.91 -5.15
C ARG A 233 -8.56 -12.41 -4.12
N ILE A 234 -8.84 -12.54 -2.83
CA ILE A 234 -7.97 -12.00 -1.77
C ILE A 234 -6.98 -13.07 -1.32
N ALA A 235 -5.69 -12.77 -1.42
CA ALA A 235 -4.60 -13.59 -0.90
C ALA A 235 -4.39 -13.38 0.59
N SER A 236 -4.29 -12.12 0.99
CA SER A 236 -3.94 -11.77 2.35
C SER A 236 -4.39 -10.36 2.73
N ILE A 237 -4.46 -10.15 4.03
CA ILE A 237 -4.52 -8.83 4.65
C ILE A 237 -3.39 -8.71 5.65
N ASP A 238 -2.95 -7.51 5.99
CA ASP A 238 -2.09 -7.26 7.14
C ASP A 238 -2.72 -6.26 8.11
N SER A 239 -2.19 -6.21 9.33
CA SER A 239 -2.45 -5.11 10.25
C SER A 239 -1.37 -5.01 11.32
N GLN A 240 -1.20 -3.78 11.82
CA GLN A 240 -0.47 -3.48 13.06
C GLN A 240 -1.40 -2.98 14.18
N ALA A 241 -2.72 -3.09 14.03
CA ALA A 241 -3.70 -2.53 14.98
C ALA A 241 -3.50 -3.01 16.44
N TYR A 242 -2.95 -4.21 16.63
CA TYR A 242 -2.60 -4.72 17.95
C TYR A 242 -1.55 -3.86 18.68
N GLY A 243 -0.64 -3.19 17.97
CA GLY A 243 0.33 -2.28 18.57
C GLY A 243 -0.30 -0.97 19.05
N VAL A 244 -1.33 -0.49 18.35
CA VAL A 244 -2.16 0.63 18.82
C VAL A 244 -2.94 0.22 20.06
N ALA A 245 -3.57 -0.96 20.05
CA ALA A 245 -4.27 -1.50 21.21
C ALA A 245 -3.35 -1.63 22.44
N ALA A 246 -2.14 -2.17 22.25
CA ALA A 246 -1.13 -2.28 23.30
C ALA A 246 -0.70 -0.90 23.84
N ARG A 247 -0.53 0.10 22.97
CA ARG A 247 -0.22 1.48 23.39
C ARG A 247 -1.34 2.10 24.21
N THR A 248 -2.59 1.92 23.78
CA THR A 248 -3.77 2.43 24.49
C THR A 248 -3.94 1.76 25.85
N ALA A 249 -3.80 0.43 25.92
CA ALA A 249 -3.87 -0.32 27.17
C ALA A 249 -2.76 0.12 28.15
N ALA A 250 -1.50 0.17 27.70
CA ALA A 250 -0.39 0.60 28.55
C ALA A 250 -0.59 2.03 29.10
N ARG A 251 -1.10 2.96 28.27
CA ARG A 251 -1.42 4.32 28.72
C ARG A 251 -2.54 4.34 29.75
N ARG A 252 -3.61 3.57 29.53
CA ARG A 252 -4.75 3.47 30.47
C ARG A 252 -4.30 2.89 31.82
N ASP A 253 -3.41 1.92 31.78
CA ASP A 253 -2.94 1.17 32.96
C ASP A 253 -1.71 1.85 33.62
N GLY A 254 -1.29 3.01 33.10
CA GLY A 254 -0.20 3.81 33.67
C GLY A 254 1.19 3.14 33.56
N CYS A 255 1.37 2.20 32.63
CA CYS A 255 2.59 1.42 32.50
C CYS A 255 3.34 1.68 31.19
N VAL A 256 4.61 1.25 31.13
CA VAL A 256 5.43 1.36 29.93
C VAL A 256 5.02 0.29 28.93
N LYS A 257 4.85 0.67 27.66
CA LYS A 257 4.60 -0.29 26.57
C LYS A 257 5.84 -1.13 26.28
N THR A 258 5.86 -2.37 26.75
CA THR A 258 6.92 -3.34 26.48
C THR A 258 6.58 -4.28 25.32
N ASP A 259 7.59 -4.97 24.78
CA ASP A 259 7.38 -5.98 23.74
C ASP A 259 6.59 -7.18 24.23
N ALA A 260 6.66 -7.51 25.53
CA ALA A 260 5.81 -8.57 26.11
C ALA A 260 4.32 -8.18 26.06
N ILE A 261 3.98 -6.94 26.43
CA ILE A 261 2.60 -6.44 26.32
C ILE A 261 2.14 -6.46 24.86
N VAL A 262 2.99 -6.00 23.93
CA VAL A 262 2.64 -5.99 22.50
C VAL A 262 2.47 -7.41 21.96
N ALA A 263 3.29 -8.37 22.41
CA ALA A 263 3.19 -9.78 22.03
C ALA A 263 1.84 -10.38 22.43
N ASP A 264 1.38 -10.12 23.65
CA ASP A 264 0.09 -10.62 24.13
C ASP A 264 -1.06 -10.02 23.33
N HIS A 265 -1.05 -8.72 23.05
CA HIS A 265 -2.05 -8.10 22.18
C HIS A 265 -2.02 -8.67 20.75
N MET A 266 -0.84 -8.98 20.23
CA MET A 266 -0.67 -9.58 18.90
C MET A 266 -1.31 -10.97 18.83
N GLU A 267 -1.04 -11.84 19.79
CA GLU A 267 -1.64 -13.19 19.86
C GLU A 267 -3.17 -13.13 19.95
N HIS A 268 -3.70 -12.31 20.87
CA HIS A 268 -5.14 -12.09 20.98
C HIS A 268 -5.75 -11.57 19.67
N TRP A 269 -5.07 -10.63 19.01
CA TRP A 269 -5.52 -10.09 17.73
C TRP A 269 -5.55 -11.15 16.63
N VAL A 270 -4.53 -12.00 16.52
CA VAL A 270 -4.47 -13.10 15.55
C VAL A 270 -5.63 -14.07 15.78
N HIS A 271 -5.85 -14.50 17.01
CA HIS A 271 -6.98 -15.39 17.34
C HIS A 271 -8.34 -14.77 17.00
N ALA A 272 -8.52 -13.48 17.28
CA ALA A 272 -9.74 -12.76 16.93
C ALA A 272 -9.96 -12.68 15.41
N GLN A 273 -8.91 -12.46 14.62
CA GLN A 273 -9.05 -12.41 13.15
C GLN A 273 -9.41 -13.78 12.56
N HIS A 274 -8.77 -14.84 13.04
CA HIS A 274 -9.12 -16.20 12.64
C HIS A 274 -10.55 -16.59 13.05
N ALA A 275 -11.02 -16.12 14.22
CA ALA A 275 -12.41 -16.30 14.61
C ALA A 275 -13.37 -15.56 13.67
N ARG A 276 -13.04 -14.34 13.25
CA ARG A 276 -13.83 -13.55 12.28
C ARG A 276 -13.88 -14.19 10.90
N LEU A 277 -12.77 -14.78 10.43
CA LEU A 277 -12.74 -15.53 9.17
C LEU A 277 -13.64 -16.77 9.17
N ARG A 278 -13.93 -17.35 10.34
CA ARG A 278 -14.85 -18.48 10.50
C ARG A 278 -16.30 -18.07 10.65
N GLN A 279 -16.60 -16.78 10.78
CA GLN A 279 -17.98 -16.32 10.88
C GLN A 279 -18.72 -16.53 9.55
N PRO A 280 -20.05 -16.70 9.59
CA PRO A 280 -20.85 -16.72 8.37
C PRO A 280 -20.60 -15.45 7.54
N GLN A 281 -20.54 -15.64 6.23
CA GLN A 281 -20.43 -14.55 5.28
C GLN A 281 -21.57 -13.56 5.49
N ARG A 282 -21.25 -12.28 5.55
CA ARG A 282 -22.25 -11.20 5.62
C ARG A 282 -22.60 -10.71 4.22
N GLN A 283 -23.84 -10.31 4.03
CA GLN A 283 -24.30 -9.75 2.76
C GLN A 283 -23.59 -8.42 2.48
N LEU A 284 -23.26 -8.21 1.20
CA LEU A 284 -22.74 -6.95 0.71
C LEU A 284 -23.89 -5.96 0.57
N PRO A 285 -23.81 -4.75 1.15
CA PRO A 285 -24.80 -3.72 0.86
C PRO A 285 -24.74 -3.35 -0.63
N VAL A 286 -25.89 -3.02 -1.20
CA VAL A 286 -26.00 -2.50 -2.58
C VAL A 286 -25.19 -1.22 -2.69
N GLN A 287 -24.33 -1.15 -3.68
CA GLN A 287 -23.50 0.01 -3.95
C GLN A 287 -24.11 0.86 -5.06
N ILE A 288 -24.20 2.15 -4.82
CA ILE A 288 -24.55 3.14 -5.83
C ILE A 288 -23.24 3.62 -6.45
N PRO A 289 -23.08 3.55 -7.78
CA PRO A 289 -21.90 4.09 -8.44
C PRO A 289 -21.72 5.58 -8.08
N PRO A 290 -20.51 6.03 -7.75
CA PRO A 290 -20.25 7.45 -7.57
C PRO A 290 -20.52 8.21 -8.88
N ILE A 291 -21.09 9.41 -8.78
CA ILE A 291 -21.29 10.30 -9.93
C ILE A 291 -19.92 10.89 -10.30
N ALA A 292 -19.57 10.85 -11.59
CA ALA A 292 -18.34 11.48 -12.07
C ALA A 292 -18.39 13.00 -11.82
N PRO A 293 -17.27 13.63 -11.39
CA PRO A 293 -17.23 15.07 -11.22
C PRO A 293 -17.48 15.77 -12.57
N ALA A 294 -18.21 16.89 -12.52
CA ALA A 294 -18.44 17.73 -13.69
C ALA A 294 -17.12 18.37 -14.16
N GLN A 295 -16.98 18.58 -15.46
CA GLN A 295 -15.86 19.35 -16.00
C GLN A 295 -16.01 20.84 -15.66
N PRO A 296 -14.91 21.57 -15.45
CA PRO A 296 -14.96 23.02 -15.20
C PRO A 296 -15.53 23.76 -16.42
N ASP A 297 -16.46 24.69 -16.18
CA ASP A 297 -17.01 25.56 -17.22
C ASP A 297 -16.08 26.75 -17.55
N ASP A 298 -15.16 27.11 -16.64
CA ASP A 298 -14.21 28.22 -16.82
C ASP A 298 -13.02 27.81 -17.71
N PRO A 299 -12.74 28.53 -18.82
CA PRO A 299 -11.61 28.23 -19.70
C PRO A 299 -10.23 28.26 -19.02
N TRP A 300 -10.05 29.07 -17.96
CA TRP A 300 -8.80 29.07 -17.20
C TRP A 300 -8.66 27.81 -16.33
N GLU A 301 -9.72 27.43 -15.61
CA GLU A 301 -9.76 26.16 -14.88
C GLU A 301 -9.57 24.95 -15.80
N ALA A 302 -10.12 24.99 -17.03
CA ALA A 302 -9.89 23.95 -18.03
C ALA A 302 -8.42 23.88 -18.49
N ALA A 303 -7.74 25.03 -18.66
CA ALA A 303 -6.31 25.07 -18.98
C ALA A 303 -5.44 24.53 -17.84
N ILE A 304 -5.79 24.82 -16.58
CA ILE A 304 -5.13 24.24 -15.41
C ILE A 304 -5.32 22.71 -15.37
N ALA A 305 -6.55 22.23 -15.58
CA ALA A 305 -6.84 20.80 -15.55
C ALA A 305 -6.06 20.04 -16.63
N GLU A 306 -5.91 20.62 -17.82
CA GLU A 306 -5.11 20.06 -18.91
C GLU A 306 -3.61 20.08 -18.61
N ALA A 307 -3.07 21.21 -18.11
CA ALA A 307 -1.67 21.29 -17.70
C ALA A 307 -1.32 20.22 -16.65
N ARG A 308 -2.24 19.96 -15.73
CA ARG A 308 -2.11 18.88 -14.74
C ARG A 308 -2.12 17.50 -15.38
N GLU A 309 -2.96 17.25 -16.39
CA GLU A 309 -2.98 15.96 -17.09
C GLU A 309 -1.69 15.72 -17.88
N GLN A 310 -1.24 16.72 -18.65
CA GLN A 310 0.03 16.62 -19.39
C GLN A 310 1.22 16.40 -18.45
N MET A 311 1.24 17.06 -17.27
CA MET A 311 2.26 16.82 -16.25
C MET A 311 2.24 15.36 -15.72
N ARG A 312 1.05 14.80 -15.51
CA ARG A 312 0.90 13.40 -15.09
C ARG A 312 1.40 12.44 -16.16
N GLU A 313 1.11 12.70 -17.43
CA GLU A 313 1.63 11.91 -18.55
C GLU A 313 3.16 11.91 -18.57
N LEU A 314 3.80 13.06 -18.34
CA LEU A 314 5.27 13.17 -18.24
C LEU A 314 5.85 12.37 -17.06
N ILE A 315 5.17 12.34 -15.92
CA ILE A 315 5.56 11.50 -14.78
C ILE A 315 5.39 10.02 -15.14
N GLU A 316 4.25 9.63 -15.74
CA GLU A 316 3.94 8.24 -16.06
C GLU A 316 4.90 7.65 -17.11
N CYS A 317 5.27 8.42 -18.15
CA CYS A 317 6.28 8.00 -19.13
C CYS A 317 7.71 8.01 -18.56
N GLY A 318 7.96 8.79 -17.50
CA GLY A 318 9.26 8.93 -16.85
C GLY A 318 10.14 10.04 -17.40
N ASP A 319 9.58 10.97 -18.17
CA ASP A 319 10.25 12.20 -18.57
C ASP A 319 10.43 13.15 -17.36
N LEU A 320 9.60 12.99 -16.32
CA LEU A 320 9.76 13.61 -15.01
C LEU A 320 9.86 12.56 -13.90
N ASP A 321 10.62 12.88 -12.85
CA ASP A 321 10.75 11.98 -11.70
C ASP A 321 9.49 11.98 -10.84
N HIS A 322 9.18 10.83 -10.26
CA HIS A 322 7.96 10.62 -9.49
C HIS A 322 7.97 11.33 -8.13
N ASP A 323 9.10 11.88 -7.68
CA ASP A 323 9.25 12.66 -6.45
C ASP A 323 9.42 14.16 -6.68
N GLU A 324 9.38 14.61 -7.95
CA GLU A 324 9.61 16.01 -8.31
C GLU A 324 8.43 16.92 -7.90
N THR A 325 8.75 18.17 -7.51
CA THR A 325 7.73 19.17 -7.13
C THR A 325 7.21 19.90 -8.35
N THR A 326 5.97 19.63 -8.75
CA THR A 326 5.40 20.10 -10.03
C THR A 326 4.51 21.34 -9.92
N ALA A 327 4.11 21.74 -8.70
CA ALA A 327 3.17 22.85 -8.49
C ALA A 327 3.57 24.17 -9.18
N PRO A 328 4.84 24.63 -9.12
CA PRO A 328 5.24 25.88 -9.78
C PRO A 328 5.18 25.84 -11.31
N TRP A 329 5.24 24.64 -11.91
CA TRP A 329 5.27 24.47 -13.36
C TRP A 329 3.87 24.44 -13.97
N ILE A 330 2.89 23.93 -13.21
CA ILE A 330 1.51 23.79 -13.66
C ILE A 330 0.89 25.16 -14.00
N GLU A 331 1.10 26.19 -13.17
CA GLU A 331 0.54 27.52 -13.43
C GLU A 331 1.14 28.16 -14.70
N GLN A 332 2.45 28.03 -14.88
CA GLN A 332 3.12 28.55 -16.07
C GLN A 332 2.66 27.83 -17.34
N TRP A 333 2.53 26.51 -17.28
CA TRP A 333 2.08 25.69 -18.41
C TRP A 333 0.61 25.97 -18.75
N ALA A 334 -0.25 26.14 -17.75
CA ALA A 334 -1.64 26.53 -17.94
C ALA A 334 -1.75 27.91 -18.60
N ALA A 335 -0.87 28.86 -18.25
CA ALA A 335 -0.81 30.17 -18.89
C ALA A 335 -0.42 30.09 -20.37
N ASP A 336 0.39 29.11 -20.76
CA ASP A 336 0.75 28.88 -22.16
C ASP A 336 -0.45 28.32 -22.93
N ILE A 337 -1.09 27.26 -22.44
CA ILE A 337 -2.31 26.65 -23.03
C ILE A 337 -3.43 27.69 -23.19
N TYR A 338 -3.68 28.47 -22.14
CA TYR A 338 -4.75 29.47 -22.16
C TYR A 338 -4.47 30.56 -23.20
N ARG A 339 -3.22 31.03 -23.32
CA ARG A 339 -2.83 32.03 -24.32
C ARG A 339 -2.98 31.51 -25.75
N GLU A 340 -2.63 30.26 -26.00
CA GLU A 340 -2.82 29.64 -27.32
C GLU A 340 -4.31 29.59 -27.72
N ARG A 341 -5.19 29.27 -26.78
CA ARG A 341 -6.65 29.22 -27.01
C ARG A 341 -7.32 30.57 -27.21
N MET A 342 -6.75 31.63 -26.64
CA MET A 342 -7.29 32.99 -26.78
C MET A 342 -6.75 33.71 -28.02
N THR A 343 -5.66 33.21 -28.61
CA THR A 343 -5.01 33.81 -29.79
C THR A 343 -5.27 33.03 -31.09
N GLY A 344 -5.73 31.77 -31.01
CA GLY A 344 -6.33 31.02 -32.11
C GLY A 344 -7.83 31.28 -32.24
#